data_AF-A0A6A4HWA4-F1
#
_entry.id   AF-A0A6A4HWA4-F1
#
_cell.length_a   1.000
_cell.length_b   1.000
_cell.length_c   1.000
_cell.angle_alpha   90.00
_cell.angle_beta   90.00
_cell.angle_gamma   90.00
#
_symmetry.space_group_name_H-M   'P 1'
#
loop_
_entity.id
_entity.type
_entity.pdbx_description
1 polymer ?
#
loop_
_entity_poly.entity_id
_entity_poly.type
_entity_poly.pdbx_seq_one_letter_code
_entity_poly.pdbx_strand_id
1 'polypeptide(L)'
;MKTVNASENKRNNDGNSYKSSIPVLPGKRKTELCVNWEYRGSCRYGAKCQFAHGEEELRMATRHSKYKTETCRNFWLPGGSCPYGKRCRFIHAEIADCALPFFLLS
;
A
#
# COMPACT_ATOMS: atom_id res chain seq x y z
N MET A 1 19.13 -53.60 6.16
CA MET A 1 17.95 -54.06 6.92
C MET A 1 16.78 -53.15 6.57
N LYS A 2 15.63 -53.75 6.27
CA LYS A 2 14.36 -53.09 5.92
C LYS A 2 13.78 -52.43 7.18
N THR A 3 13.06 -51.32 7.04
CA THR A 3 11.60 -51.28 7.26
C THR A 3 10.98 -49.96 6.77
N VAL A 4 9.94 -50.15 5.96
CA VAL A 4 8.88 -49.24 5.56
C VAL A 4 8.02 -48.84 6.79
N ASN A 5 7.28 -47.73 6.86
CA ASN A 5 6.00 -47.46 6.19
C ASN A 5 5.49 -46.07 6.64
N ALA A 6 5.02 -45.21 5.73
CA ALA A 6 3.62 -45.03 5.33
C ALA A 6 2.84 -44.04 6.20
N SER A 7 2.53 -42.89 5.62
CA SER A 7 1.28 -42.16 5.86
C SER A 7 0.98 -41.38 4.58
N GLU A 8 0.30 -42.06 3.68
CA GLU A 8 -0.30 -41.48 2.49
C GLU A 8 -1.25 -40.34 2.88
N ASN A 9 -1.20 -39.24 2.15
CA ASN A 9 -2.45 -38.57 1.77
C ASN A 9 -2.30 -37.96 0.38
N LYS A 10 -2.72 -38.77 -0.60
CA LYS A 10 -2.99 -38.33 -1.97
C LYS A 10 -4.17 -37.38 -1.95
N ARG A 11 -3.93 -36.11 -2.30
CA ARG A 11 -4.94 -35.28 -2.93
C ARG A 11 -4.34 -34.68 -4.20
N ASN A 12 -4.55 -35.41 -5.28
CA ASN A 12 -4.48 -34.86 -6.63
C ASN A 12 -5.75 -34.03 -6.82
N ASN A 13 -5.59 -32.76 -7.18
CA ASN A 13 -6.67 -31.98 -7.78
C ASN A 13 -6.08 -31.27 -9.00
N ASP A 14 -6.33 -31.90 -10.14
CA ASP A 14 -6.22 -31.34 -11.48
C ASP A 14 -7.13 -30.11 -11.58
N GLY A 15 -6.55 -28.94 -11.79
CA GLY A 15 -7.35 -27.72 -11.64
C GLY A 15 -6.71 -26.43 -12.10
N ASN A 16 -6.47 -26.34 -13.41
CA ASN A 16 -6.44 -25.09 -14.17
C ASN A 16 -5.19 -24.19 -14.04
N SER A 17 -4.29 -24.46 -14.98
CA SER A 17 -3.34 -23.54 -15.60
C SER A 17 -4.06 -22.30 -16.17
N TYR A 18 -4.39 -21.32 -15.32
CA TYR A 18 -4.39 -19.93 -15.76
C TYR A 18 -3.04 -19.33 -15.32
N LYS A 19 -2.09 -19.38 -16.24
CA LYS A 19 -0.96 -18.46 -16.26
C LYS A 19 -1.52 -17.03 -16.26
N SER A 20 -1.82 -16.49 -15.08
CA SER A 20 -1.95 -15.06 -14.91
C SER A 20 -0.65 -14.59 -14.30
N SER A 21 0.11 -13.91 -15.13
CA SER A 21 1.30 -13.12 -14.81
C SER A 21 0.93 -11.93 -13.89
N ILE A 22 0.27 -12.19 -12.77
CA ILE A 22 0.08 -11.20 -11.70
C ILE A 22 1.30 -11.34 -10.80
N PRO A 23 2.29 -10.42 -10.85
CA PRO A 23 3.38 -10.44 -9.91
C PRO A 23 2.77 -10.34 -8.50
N VAL A 24 3.05 -11.36 -7.68
CA VAL A 24 2.76 -11.38 -6.25
C VAL A 24 3.20 -10.04 -5.66
N LEU A 25 2.25 -9.16 -5.36
CA LEU A 25 2.52 -7.80 -4.90
C LEU A 25 3.26 -7.88 -3.55
N PRO A 26 4.58 -7.64 -3.50
CA PRO A 26 5.30 -7.63 -2.24
C PRO A 26 4.86 -6.36 -1.52
N GLY A 27 4.07 -6.52 -0.46
CA GLY A 27 3.20 -5.50 0.11
C GLY A 27 3.83 -4.11 0.24
N LYS A 28 3.04 -3.05 -0.03
CA LYS A 28 3.28 -1.60 0.23
C LYS A 28 4.75 -1.21 0.47
N ARG A 29 5.66 -1.54 -0.45
CA ARG A 29 7.05 -1.07 -0.41
C ARG A 29 7.23 -0.03 -1.49
N LYS A 30 8.04 0.96 -1.16
CA LYS A 30 8.46 2.07 -2.03
C LYS A 30 7.29 2.92 -2.54
N THR A 31 6.21 3.05 -1.76
CA THR A 31 5.03 3.85 -2.15
C THR A 31 5.09 5.32 -1.71
N GLU A 32 6.11 5.67 -0.93
CA GLU A 32 6.40 7.03 -0.46
C GLU A 32 7.92 7.25 -0.54
N LEU A 33 8.33 8.51 -0.73
CA LEU A 33 9.75 8.90 -0.79
C LEU A 33 10.41 8.78 0.60
N CYS A 34 11.68 8.43 0.59
CA CYS A 34 12.51 8.31 1.79
C CYS A 34 13.00 9.68 2.23
N VAL A 35 12.47 10.18 3.33
CA VAL A 35 12.84 11.50 3.88
C VAL A 35 14.34 11.63 4.14
N ASN A 36 15.00 10.59 4.68
CA ASN A 36 16.43 10.64 4.96
C ASN A 36 17.27 10.74 3.70
N TRP A 37 16.87 10.03 2.65
CA TRP A 37 17.54 10.10 1.36
C TRP A 37 17.32 11.46 0.71
N GLU A 38 16.09 11.97 0.71
CA GLU A 38 15.76 13.29 0.17
C GLU A 38 16.52 14.42 0.87
N TYR A 39 16.58 14.40 2.21
CA TYR A 39 17.22 15.47 2.98
C TYR A 39 18.74 15.38 3.02
N ARG A 40 19.31 14.15 3.09
CA ARG A 40 20.75 13.95 3.34
C ARG A 40 21.50 13.33 2.16
N GLY A 41 20.81 12.96 1.09
CA GLY A 41 21.37 12.15 -0.01
C GLY A 41 21.79 10.74 0.41
N SER A 42 21.47 10.29 1.63
CA SER A 42 21.94 9.01 2.16
C SER A 42 20.95 8.39 3.14
N CYS A 43 20.79 7.07 3.04
CA CYS A 43 19.85 6.30 3.86
C CYS A 43 20.56 5.12 4.52
N ARG A 44 20.41 4.97 5.85
CA ARG A 44 21.05 3.90 6.63
C ARG A 44 20.57 2.50 6.25
N TYR A 45 19.39 2.40 5.64
CA TYR A 45 18.79 1.13 5.23
C TYR A 45 19.24 0.68 3.83
N GLY A 46 19.92 1.53 3.06
CA GLY A 46 20.39 1.23 1.70
C GLY A 46 19.29 0.62 0.82
N ALA A 47 19.65 -0.41 0.04
CA ALA A 47 18.71 -1.10 -0.85
C ALA A 47 17.53 -1.79 -0.13
N LYS A 48 17.63 -2.03 1.19
CA LYS A 48 16.54 -2.61 1.99
C LYS A 48 15.53 -1.57 2.49
N CYS A 49 15.75 -0.29 2.21
CA CYS A 49 14.82 0.78 2.58
C CYS A 49 13.42 0.47 2.04
N GLN A 50 12.40 0.58 2.88
CA GLN A 50 11.01 0.38 2.46
C GLN A 50 10.43 1.60 1.74
N PHE A 51 11.13 2.74 1.75
CA PHE A 51 10.75 3.97 1.06
C PHE A 51 11.61 4.18 -0.19
N ALA A 52 11.09 4.90 -1.17
CA ALA A 52 11.75 5.17 -2.44
C ALA A 52 12.88 6.20 -2.29
N HIS A 53 14.05 5.91 -2.85
CA HIS A 53 15.19 6.86 -2.89
C HIS A 53 15.12 7.81 -4.10
N GLY A 54 14.05 7.76 -4.87
CA GLY A 54 13.81 8.64 -6.02
C GLY A 54 12.48 8.28 -6.66
N GLU A 55 12.05 9.09 -7.63
CA GLU A 55 10.81 8.85 -8.38
C GLU A 55 10.87 7.53 -9.18
N GLU A 56 12.06 7.12 -9.60
CA GLU A 56 12.32 5.85 -10.29
C GLU A 56 11.98 4.61 -9.43
N GLU A 57 12.20 4.70 -8.12
CA GLU A 57 11.84 3.63 -7.19
C GLU A 57 10.41 3.76 -6.67
N LEU A 58 9.76 4.92 -6.87
CA LEU A 58 8.46 5.23 -6.32
C LEU A 58 7.37 4.46 -7.07
N ARG A 59 6.67 3.60 -6.33
CA ARG A 59 5.60 2.76 -6.86
C ARG A 59 4.25 3.38 -6.61
N MET A 60 3.43 3.42 -7.66
CA MET A 60 2.02 3.75 -7.51
C MET A 60 1.36 2.74 -6.56
N ALA A 61 0.86 3.23 -5.43
CA ALA A 61 0.17 2.40 -4.47
C ALA A 61 -1.18 1.95 -5.06
N THR A 62 -1.31 0.69 -5.46
CA THR A 62 -2.62 0.10 -5.71
C THR A 62 -3.38 0.03 -4.39
N ARG A 63 -4.31 0.97 -4.19
CA ARG A 63 -5.15 1.03 -2.99
C ARG A 63 -6.40 0.18 -3.21
N HIS A 64 -6.92 -0.42 -2.13
CA HIS A 64 -8.19 -1.13 -2.19
C HIS A 64 -9.31 -0.15 -2.54
N SER A 65 -10.33 -0.61 -3.25
CA SER A 65 -11.53 0.18 -3.62
C SER A 65 -12.29 0.81 -2.45
N LYS A 66 -11.97 0.45 -1.21
CA LYS A 66 -12.58 0.97 0.03
C LYS A 66 -11.74 2.08 0.68
N TYR A 67 -10.65 2.49 0.03
CA TYR A 67 -9.80 3.56 0.53
C TYR A 67 -10.50 4.90 0.30
N LYS A 68 -10.63 5.71 1.36
CA LYS A 68 -11.32 7.01 1.36
C LYS A 68 -12.75 6.91 0.77
N THR A 69 -13.49 5.87 1.14
CA THR A 69 -14.94 5.75 0.81
C THR A 69 -15.86 6.18 1.94
N GLU A 70 -15.36 6.24 3.18
CA GLU A 70 -16.14 6.60 4.37
C GLU A 70 -15.43 7.73 5.14
N THR A 71 -16.18 8.58 5.83
CA THR A 71 -15.66 9.72 6.58
C THR A 71 -14.91 9.32 7.85
N CYS A 72 -13.82 10.03 8.15
CA CYS A 72 -13.05 9.76 9.36
C CYS A 72 -13.73 10.33 10.62
N ARG A 73 -14.39 9.47 11.40
CA ARG A 73 -15.08 9.88 12.63
C ARG A 73 -14.26 10.82 13.51
N ASN A 74 -13.00 10.49 13.81
CA ASN A 74 -12.14 11.32 14.66
C ASN A 74 -11.80 12.71 14.08
N PHE A 75 -11.71 12.84 12.77
CA PHE A 75 -11.43 14.12 12.11
C PHE A 75 -12.67 15.03 12.11
N TRP A 76 -13.86 14.45 11.94
CA TRP A 76 -15.11 15.19 11.81
C TRP A 76 -15.80 15.49 13.15
N LEU A 77 -15.24 15.04 14.28
CA LEU A 77 -15.68 15.48 15.60
C LEU A 77 -15.37 16.98 15.82
N PRO A 78 -16.14 17.69 16.67
CA PRO A 78 -15.80 19.06 17.06
C PRO A 78 -14.42 19.12 17.71
N GLY A 79 -13.51 19.94 17.17
CA GLY A 79 -12.10 19.96 17.60
C GLY A 79 -11.32 18.68 17.26
N GLY A 80 -11.87 17.83 16.39
CA GLY A 80 -11.33 16.54 16.02
C GLY A 80 -10.02 16.65 15.25
N SER A 81 -9.05 15.82 15.62
CA SER A 81 -7.83 15.62 14.85
C SER A 81 -7.59 14.12 14.65
N CYS A 82 -7.12 13.75 13.46
CA CYS A 82 -6.81 12.36 13.15
C CYS A 82 -5.32 12.10 13.33
N PRO A 83 -4.91 11.18 14.24
CA PRO A 83 -3.49 10.91 14.48
C PRO A 83 -2.78 10.30 13.27
N TYR A 84 -3.54 9.76 12.31
CA TYR A 84 -3.02 9.18 11.08
C TYR A 84 -2.79 10.23 9.97
N GLY A 85 -3.37 11.44 10.09
CA GLY A 85 -3.29 12.52 9.10
C GLY A 85 -3.56 12.04 7.67
N LYS A 86 -2.72 12.45 6.72
CA LYS A 86 -2.77 12.03 5.30
C LYS A 86 -2.71 10.52 5.05
N ARG A 87 -2.21 9.72 6.00
CA ARG A 87 -2.16 8.25 5.91
C ARG A 87 -3.46 7.59 6.37
N CYS A 88 -4.42 8.37 6.85
CA CYS A 88 -5.74 7.87 7.19
C CYS A 88 -6.39 7.21 5.97
N ARG A 89 -7.06 6.06 6.21
CA ARG A 89 -7.77 5.30 5.19
C ARG A 89 -9.20 5.82 4.94
N PHE A 90 -9.63 6.78 5.75
CA PHE A 90 -10.94 7.42 5.70
C PHE A 90 -10.83 8.83 5.13
N ILE A 91 -11.96 9.40 4.70
CA ILE A 91 -12.05 10.72 4.09
C ILE A 91 -11.82 11.80 5.17
N HIS A 92 -10.85 12.67 4.91
CA HIS A 92 -10.68 13.97 5.56
C HIS A 92 -11.01 15.04 4.52
N ALA A 93 -11.54 16.20 4.96
CA ALA A 93 -11.68 17.37 4.11
C ALA A 93 -10.31 18.08 3.97
N GLU A 94 -9.31 17.40 3.40
CA GLU A 94 -8.01 18.02 3.12
C GLU A 94 -8.08 18.72 1.77
N ILE A 95 -7.81 20.03 1.77
CA ILE A 95 -7.93 20.96 0.64
C ILE A 95 -6.93 20.66 -0.50
N ALA A 96 -6.05 19.66 -0.35
CA ALA A 96 -4.86 19.52 -1.18
C ALA A 96 -4.91 18.48 -2.31
N ASP A 97 -5.92 17.60 -2.39
CA ASP A 97 -5.98 16.58 -3.46
C ASP A 97 -7.06 16.83 -4.51
N CYS A 98 -7.77 17.96 -4.41
CA CYS A 98 -8.53 18.48 -5.53
C CYS A 98 -7.55 19.24 -6.43
N ALA A 99 -6.98 18.55 -7.42
CA ALA A 99 -7.09 19.11 -8.76
C ALA A 99 -8.55 19.53 -8.90
N LEU A 100 -8.82 20.83 -8.81
CA LEU A 100 -10.16 21.39 -8.93
C LEU A 100 -10.50 21.40 -10.42
N PRO A 101 -11.41 20.54 -10.91
CA PRO A 101 -12.31 20.97 -11.96
C PRO A 101 -13.66 21.31 -11.33
N PHE A 102 -14.06 22.56 -11.58
CA PHE A 102 -15.38 22.91 -12.07
C PHE A 102 -16.52 23.35 -11.11
N PHE A 103 -16.30 23.71 -9.85
CA PHE A 103 -17.41 24.27 -9.05
C PHE A 103 -17.13 25.55 -8.25
N LEU A 104 -16.28 26.43 -8.77
CA LEU A 104 -16.25 27.87 -8.45
C LEU A 104 -15.70 28.57 -9.72
N LEU A 105 -16.48 29.16 -10.60
CA LEU A 105 -17.27 30.38 -10.46
C LEU A 105 -18.56 30.28 -11.32
N SER A 106 -19.55 31.09 -10.92
CA SER A 106 -20.91 31.28 -11.45
C SER A 106 -21.10 31.26 -12.96
#